data_AF-A0A839FR94-F1
#
_entry.id   AF-A0A839FR94-F1
#
_cell.length_a   1.000
_cell.length_b   1.000
_cell.length_c   1.000
_cell.angle_alpha   90.00
_cell.angle_beta   90.00
_cell.angle_gamma   90.00
#
_symmetry.space_group_name_H-M   'P 1'
#
loop_
_entity.id
_entity.type
_entity.pdbx_description
1 polymer ?
#
loop_
_entity_poly.entity_id
_entity_poly.type
_entity_poly.pdbx_seq_one_letter_code
_entity_poly.pdbx_strand_id
1 'polypeptide(L)'
;MPQNTPKKKEPVALSAAIVALVAAVGPVLMAFGLEITDEQNAAVMGLVTAVVAVATGLYARSKVTAPERDPKPPITSETQA
;
A
#
# COMPACT_ATOMS: atom_id res chain seq x y z
N MET A 1 -14.06 29.30 1.84
CA MET A 1 -12.95 28.59 2.51
C MET A 1 -12.56 27.40 1.64
N PRO A 2 -11.32 27.31 1.14
CA PRO A 2 -10.90 26.18 0.33
C PRO A 2 -10.92 24.90 1.17
N GLN A 3 -11.74 23.94 0.76
CA GLN A 3 -11.84 22.62 1.35
C GLN A 3 -10.51 21.89 1.13
N ASN A 4 -9.73 21.71 2.20
CA ASN A 4 -8.55 20.84 2.20
C ASN A 4 -9.03 19.39 2.18
N THR A 5 -9.49 18.92 1.01
CA THR A 5 -9.80 17.50 0.81
C THR A 5 -8.50 16.70 0.96
N PRO A 6 -8.44 15.70 1.86
CA PRO A 6 -7.25 14.87 2.00
C PRO A 6 -6.99 14.16 0.68
N LYS A 7 -5.84 14.45 0.04
CA LYS A 7 -5.42 13.81 -1.21
C LYS A 7 -5.46 12.29 -0.98
N LYS A 8 -6.33 11.59 -1.72
CA LYS A 8 -6.37 10.11 -1.73
C LYS A 8 -4.95 9.63 -2.04
N LYS A 9 -4.32 8.94 -1.08
CA LYS A 9 -3.00 8.33 -1.29
C LYS A 9 -3.18 7.25 -2.35
N GLU A 10 -2.61 7.47 -3.53
CA GLU A 10 -2.64 6.50 -4.61
C GLU A 10 -1.64 5.39 -4.30
N PRO A 11 -2.12 4.16 -4.05
CA PRO A 11 -1.26 3.04 -3.62
C PRO A 11 -0.21 2.70 -4.67
N VAL A 12 -0.53 2.89 -5.95
CA VAL A 12 0.36 2.64 -7.09
C VAL A 12 1.54 3.61 -7.09
N ALA A 13 1.27 4.89 -6.79
CA ALA A 13 2.32 5.90 -6.67
C ALA A 13 3.25 5.61 -5.49
N LEU A 14 2.70 5.14 -4.36
CA LEU A 14 3.49 4.72 -3.21
C LEU A 14 4.37 3.49 -3.52
N SER A 15 3.82 2.45 -4.15
CA SER A 15 4.59 1.25 -4.51
C SER A 15 5.68 1.57 -5.53
N ALA A 16 5.39 2.39 -6.53
CA ALA A 16 6.39 2.82 -7.52
C ALA A 16 7.51 3.62 -6.86
N ALA A 17 7.18 4.51 -5.92
CA ALA A 17 8.17 5.26 -5.16
C ALA A 17 9.08 4.36 -4.30
N ILE A 18 8.53 3.31 -3.66
CA ILE A 18 9.32 2.35 -2.88
C ILE A 18 10.29 1.58 -3.78
N VAL A 19 9.82 1.09 -4.93
CA VAL A 19 10.67 0.38 -5.89
C VAL A 19 11.77 1.29 -6.42
N ALA A 20 11.42 2.51 -6.82
CA ALA A 20 12.40 3.48 -7.32
C ALA A 20 13.45 3.85 -6.25
N LEU A 21 13.03 4.00 -4.98
CA LEU A 21 13.94 4.28 -3.88
C LEU A 21 14.94 3.13 -3.69
N VAL A 22 14.46 1.88 -3.63
CA VAL A 22 15.32 0.71 -3.43
C VAL A 22 16.28 0.53 -4.61
N ALA A 23 15.78 0.69 -5.83
CA ALA A 23 16.60 0.62 -7.04
C ALA A 23 17.71 1.69 -7.06
N ALA A 24 17.47 2.86 -6.46
CA ALA A 24 18.46 3.93 -6.33
C ALA A 24 19.48 3.67 -5.21
N VAL A 25 19.12 2.92 -4.16
CA VAL A 25 20.02 2.64 -3.03
C VAL A 25 21.18 1.74 -3.44
N GLY A 26 20.97 0.74 -4.31
CA GLY A 26 22.04 -0.15 -4.79
C GLY A 26 23.23 0.60 -5.42
N PRO A 27 23.00 1.43 -6.45
CA PRO A 27 24.03 2.26 -7.07
C PRO A 27 24.70 3.24 -6.10
N VAL A 28 23.94 3.80 -5.15
CA VAL A 28 24.49 4.71 -4.12
C VAL A 28 25.44 3.96 -3.19
N LEU A 29 25.08 2.76 -2.74
CA LEU A 29 25.96 1.94 -1.88
C LEU A 29 27.25 1.53 -2.61
N MET A 30 27.15 1.17 -3.90
CA MET A 30 28.33 0.91 -4.73
C MET A 30 29.23 2.15 -4.84
N ALA A 31 28.66 3.35 -4.95
CA ALA A 31 29.44 4.60 -4.97
C ALA A 31 30.20 4.88 -3.65
N PHE A 32 29.75 4.30 -2.52
CA PHE A 32 30.45 4.36 -1.23
C PHE A 32 31.41 3.18 -0.99
N GLY A 33 31.66 2.34 -2.01
CA GLY A 33 32.60 1.22 -1.92
C GLY A 33 32.03 -0.04 -1.27
N LEU A 34 30.72 -0.11 -1.05
CA LEU A 34 30.05 -1.36 -0.69
C LEU A 34 29.77 -2.16 -1.97
N GLU A 35 30.64 -3.14 -2.25
CA GLU A 35 30.41 -4.10 -3.33
C GLU A 35 29.21 -4.98 -2.97
N ILE A 36 28.09 -4.71 -3.63
CA ILE A 36 26.90 -5.57 -3.57
C ILE A 36 27.04 -6.58 -4.70
N THR A 37 27.02 -7.88 -4.36
CA THR A 37 27.05 -8.92 -5.39
C THR A 37 25.72 -8.99 -6.14
N ASP A 38 25.73 -9.55 -7.35
CA ASP A 38 24.52 -9.72 -8.14
C ASP A 38 23.45 -10.54 -7.39
N GLU A 39 23.87 -11.54 -6.60
CA GLU A 39 22.94 -12.33 -5.76
C GLU A 39 22.29 -11.48 -4.67
N GLN A 40 23.04 -10.57 -4.04
CA GLN A 40 22.50 -9.67 -3.01
C GLN A 40 21.51 -8.66 -3.60
N ASN A 41 21.82 -8.12 -4.78
CA ASN A 41 20.91 -7.21 -5.47
C ASN A 41 19.61 -7.93 -5.88
N ALA A 42 19.71 -9.15 -6.42
CA ALA A 42 18.55 -9.98 -6.75
C ALA A 42 17.70 -10.31 -5.51
N ALA A 43 18.34 -10.64 -4.38
CA ALA A 43 17.65 -10.92 -3.12
C ALA A 43 16.88 -9.69 -2.59
N VAL A 44 17.49 -8.50 -2.62
CA VAL A 44 16.85 -7.25 -2.20
C VAL A 44 15.66 -6.91 -3.09
N MET A 45 15.81 -7.00 -4.42
CA MET A 45 14.72 -6.72 -5.36
C MET A 45 13.59 -7.75 -5.25
N GLY A 46 13.92 -9.02 -5.00
CA GLY A 46 12.93 -10.07 -4.72
C GLY A 46 12.12 -9.78 -3.46
N LEU A 47 12.78 -9.38 -2.38
CA LEU A 47 12.12 -8.99 -1.13
C LEU A 47 11.19 -7.79 -1.34
N VAL A 48 11.64 -6.75 -2.03
CA VAL A 48 10.83 -5.56 -2.28
C VAL A 48 9.61 -5.88 -3.15
N THR A 49 9.78 -6.70 -4.17
CA THR A 49 8.67 -7.16 -5.00
C THR A 49 7.61 -7.90 -4.18
N ALA A 50 8.04 -8.81 -3.28
CA ALA A 50 7.13 -9.52 -2.39
C ALA A 50 6.37 -8.57 -1.45
N VAL A 51 7.06 -7.59 -0.84
CA VAL A 51 6.43 -6.59 0.04
C VAL A 51 5.41 -5.76 -0.73
N VAL A 52 5.75 -5.29 -1.92
CA VAL A 52 4.84 -4.51 -2.77
C VAL A 52 3.62 -5.33 -3.18
N ALA A 53 3.81 -6.61 -3.54
CA ALA A 53 2.72 -7.50 -3.91
C ALA A 53 1.74 -7.71 -2.74
N VAL A 54 2.27 -7.99 -1.53
CA VAL A 54 1.45 -8.16 -0.33
C VAL A 54 0.71 -6.86 0.03
N ALA A 55 1.41 -5.72 0.04
CA ALA A 55 0.82 -4.43 0.35
C ALA A 55 -0.30 -4.06 -0.64
N THR A 56 -0.07 -4.30 -1.93
CA THR A 56 -1.07 -4.06 -2.99
C THR A 56 -2.26 -5.01 -2.85
N GLY A 57 -2.02 -6.28 -2.53
CA GLY A 57 -3.09 -7.27 -2.29
C GLY A 57 -3.95 -6.92 -1.07
N LEU A 58 -3.34 -6.53 0.05
CA LEU A 58 -4.06 -6.08 1.24
C LEU A 58 -4.84 -4.78 0.97
N TYR A 59 -4.24 -3.84 0.24
CA TYR A 59 -4.93 -2.62 -0.16
C TYR A 59 -6.13 -2.94 -1.07
N ALA A 60 -5.96 -3.80 -2.07
CA ALA A 60 -7.04 -4.25 -2.94
C ALA A 60 -8.16 -4.91 -2.12
N ARG A 61 -7.81 -5.81 -1.19
CA ARG A 61 -8.78 -6.45 -0.28
C ARG A 61 -9.57 -5.43 0.54
N SER A 62 -8.94 -4.37 1.02
CA SER A 62 -9.63 -3.30 1.78
C SER A 62 -10.63 -2.49 0.94
N LYS A 63 -10.54 -2.54 -0.40
CA LYS A 63 -11.46 -1.87 -1.31
C LYS A 63 -12.66 -2.72 -1.71
N VAL A 64 -12.51 -4.05 -1.71
CA VAL A 64 -13.61 -4.99 -2.04
C VAL A 64 -14.34 -5.51 -0.81
N THR A 65 -13.73 -5.46 0.38
CA THR A 65 -14.41 -5.79 1.62
C THR A 65 -15.10 -4.53 2.13
N ALA A 66 -16.42 -4.44 1.99
CA ALA A 66 -17.20 -3.32 2.54
C ALA A 66 -17.01 -3.27 4.07
N PRO A 67 -16.90 -2.06 4.68
CA PRO A 67 -16.93 -1.94 6.13
C PRO A 67 -18.23 -2.59 6.62
N GLU A 68 -18.09 -3.43 7.64
CA GLU A 68 -19.18 -4.14 8.28
C GLU A 68 -20.33 -3.16 8.52
N ARG A 69 -21.46 -3.38 7.83
CA ARG A 69 -22.67 -2.58 8.08
C ARG A 69 -23.03 -2.82 9.53
N ASP A 70 -22.96 -1.77 10.35
CA ASP A 70 -23.64 -1.76 11.64
C ASP A 70 -25.05 -2.34 11.44
N PRO A 71 -25.45 -3.39 12.18
CA PRO A 71 -26.80 -3.90 12.08
C PRO A 71 -27.73 -2.79 12.57
N LYS A 72 -28.36 -2.08 11.63
CA LYS A 72 -29.40 -1.10 11.93
C LYS A 72 -30.45 -1.82 12.79
N PRO A 73 -30.75 -1.38 14.02
CA PRO A 73 -31.72 -2.05 14.85
C PRO A 73 -33.09 -2.07 14.14
N PRO A 74 -33.88 -3.14 14.32
CA PRO A 74 -35.14 -3.33 13.62
C PRO A 74 -36.04 -2.14 13.95
N ILE A 75 -36.59 -1.50 12.90
CA ILE A 75 -37.66 -0.52 13.04
C ILE A 75 -38.86 -1.29 13.56
N THR A 76 -39.07 -1.25 14.87
CA THR A 76 -40.31 -1.71 15.49
C THR A 76 -41.42 -0.85 14.89
N SER A 77 -42.28 -1.48 14.08
CA SER A 77 -43.48 -0.89 13.52
C SER A 77 -44.51 -0.66 14.63
N GLU A 78 -44.20 0.19 15.60
CA GLU A 78 -45.21 0.83 16.44
C GLU A 78 -45.83 1.94 15.60
N THR A 79 -46.96 1.64 14.96
CA THR A 79 -48.08 2.54 14.63
C THR A 79 -48.88 1.85 13.52
N GLN A 80 -49.75 0.93 13.90
CA GLN A 80 -51.03 0.79 13.21
C GLN A 80 -52.09 1.12 14.24
N ALA A 81 -52.70 2.28 14.02
CA ALA A 81 -53.85 2.80 14.73
C ALA A 81 -55.12 2.04 14.36
#